data_AF-A0A844D5P7-F1
#
_entry.id   AF-A0A844D5P7-F1
#
_cell.length_a   1.000
_cell.length_b   1.000
_cell.length_c   1.000
_cell.angle_alpha   90.00
_cell.angle_beta   90.00
_cell.angle_gamma   90.00
#
_symmetry.space_group_name_H-M   'P 1'
#
loop_
_entity.id
_entity.type
_entity.pdbx_description
1 polymer ?
#
loop_
_entity_poly.entity_id
_entity_poly.type
_entity_poly.pdbx_seq_one_letter_code
_entity_poly.pdbx_strand_id
1 'polypeptide(L)'
;MKQVDDKRTGDLLDGFKRPVGRPRTGKARTPAERKRDSRARLLESGEAFLTVRLPVEVIDGVRKFREFKDLTNDQIIERLLRQQLLRKR
;
A
#
# COMPACT_ATOMS: atom_id res chain seq x y z
N MET A 1 11.53 -6.99 -40.92
CA MET A 1 10.17 -6.91 -41.52
C MET A 1 9.46 -8.23 -41.24
N LYS A 2 8.23 -8.23 -40.71
CA LYS A 2 7.42 -9.47 -40.56
C LYS A 2 6.97 -9.90 -41.96
N GLN A 3 7.18 -11.18 -42.32
CA GLN A 3 6.66 -11.76 -43.55
C GLN A 3 5.13 -11.95 -43.44
N VAL A 4 4.42 -11.61 -44.52
CA VAL A 4 2.95 -11.50 -44.57
C VAL A 4 2.22 -12.86 -44.43
N ASP A 5 2.94 -13.98 -44.55
CA ASP A 5 2.38 -15.33 -44.46
C ASP A 5 2.65 -16.04 -43.12
N ASP A 6 3.30 -15.39 -42.16
CA ASP A 6 3.53 -15.97 -40.84
C ASP A 6 2.28 -15.81 -39.94
N LYS A 7 1.26 -16.64 -40.21
CA LYS A 7 0.02 -16.72 -39.42
C LYS A 7 0.12 -17.71 -38.24
N ARG A 8 1.30 -18.28 -37.97
CA ARG A 8 1.48 -19.35 -36.97
C ARG A 8 2.45 -19.02 -35.85
N THR A 9 3.24 -17.96 -35.94
CA THR A 9 3.93 -17.41 -34.76
C THR A 9 2.92 -16.61 -33.94
N GLY A 10 2.09 -17.31 -33.15
CA GLY A 10 1.29 -16.67 -32.12
C GLY A 10 2.22 -15.90 -31.19
N ASP A 11 2.02 -14.59 -31.08
CA ASP A 11 2.76 -13.76 -30.12
C ASP A 11 2.55 -14.36 -28.71
N LEU A 12 3.55 -15.08 -28.22
CA LEU A 12 3.59 -15.76 -26.92
C LEU A 12 3.43 -14.80 -25.72
N LEU A 13 3.23 -13.50 -25.97
CA LEU A 13 3.12 -12.44 -24.98
C LEU A 13 1.81 -11.63 -25.06
N ASP A 14 0.98 -11.80 -26.09
CA ASP A 14 -0.22 -10.96 -26.29
C ASP A 14 -1.55 -11.62 -25.84
N GLY A 15 -1.54 -12.90 -25.46
CA GLY A 15 -2.76 -13.67 -25.14
C GLY A 15 -3.37 -13.46 -23.76
N PHE A 16 -2.70 -12.75 -22.83
CA PHE A 16 -3.23 -12.49 -21.48
C PHE A 16 -3.01 -11.04 -21.06
N LYS A 17 -3.46 -10.09 -21.89
CA LYS A 17 -3.68 -8.72 -21.42
C LYS A 17 -4.83 -8.76 -20.40
N ARG A 18 -4.48 -8.86 -19.11
CA ARG A 18 -5.42 -8.72 -18.01
C ARG A 18 -6.16 -7.39 -18.22
N PRO A 19 -7.51 -7.37 -18.24
CA PRO A 19 -8.23 -6.12 -18.41
C PRO A 19 -7.84 -5.19 -17.26
N VAL A 20 -7.25 -4.04 -17.62
CA VAL A 20 -6.91 -3.00 -16.66
C VAL A 20 -8.22 -2.33 -16.23
N GLY A 21 -8.56 -2.43 -14.95
CA GLY A 21 -9.74 -1.77 -14.39
C GLY A 21 -10.67 -2.70 -13.62
N ARG A 22 -11.85 -2.17 -13.27
CA ARG A 22 -12.87 -2.91 -12.52
C ARG A 22 -13.38 -4.08 -13.38
N PRO A 23 -13.51 -5.31 -12.85
CA PRO A 23 -14.13 -6.41 -13.58
C PRO A 23 -15.50 -5.98 -14.13
N ARG A 24 -15.77 -6.24 -15.41
CA ARG A 24 -17.09 -5.95 -16.02
C ARG A 24 -18.23 -6.76 -15.39
N THR A 25 -17.91 -7.86 -14.73
CA THR A 25 -18.87 -8.72 -14.03
C THR A 25 -19.18 -8.16 -12.63
N GLY A 26 -20.43 -8.32 -12.18
CA GLY A 26 -20.98 -7.80 -10.90
C GLY A 26 -20.29 -8.29 -9.61
N LYS A 27 -19.17 -9.00 -9.71
CA LYS A 27 -18.29 -9.39 -8.59
C LYS A 27 -17.32 -8.28 -8.16
N ALA A 28 -17.48 -7.08 -8.72
CA ALA A 28 -16.54 -6.01 -8.48
C ALA A 28 -16.78 -5.33 -7.13
N ARG A 29 -15.84 -5.50 -6.20
CA ARG A 29 -15.95 -4.93 -4.85
C ARG A 29 -16.23 -3.42 -4.85
N THR A 30 -17.19 -3.00 -4.03
CA THR A 30 -17.46 -1.58 -3.80
C THR A 30 -16.29 -0.93 -3.05
N PRO A 31 -16.11 0.41 -3.14
CA PRO A 31 -15.09 1.10 -2.34
C PRO A 31 -15.25 0.86 -0.83
N ALA A 32 -16.49 0.75 -0.35
CA ALA A 32 -16.80 0.46 1.04
C ALA A 32 -16.35 -0.95 1.46
N GLU A 33 -16.66 -1.97 0.65
CA GLU A 33 -16.18 -3.35 0.88
C GLU A 33 -14.65 -3.44 0.90
N ARG A 34 -13.97 -2.73 -0.01
CA ARG A 34 -12.51 -2.68 -0.01
C ARG A 34 -11.95 -2.06 1.27
N LYS A 35 -12.54 -0.97 1.75
CA LYS A 35 -12.14 -0.35 3.03
C LYS A 35 -12.40 -1.28 4.20
N ARG A 36 -13.54 -1.97 4.23
CA ARG A 36 -13.88 -2.94 5.28
C ARG A 36 -12.87 -4.10 5.31
N ASP A 37 -12.60 -4.71 4.17
CA ASP A 37 -11.65 -5.82 4.08
C ASP A 37 -10.22 -5.38 4.45
N SER A 38 -9.83 -4.16 4.06
CA SER A 38 -8.55 -3.60 4.49
C SER A 38 -8.47 -3.45 6.01
N ARG A 39 -9.54 -2.96 6.66
CA ARG A 39 -9.60 -2.84 8.13
C ARG A 39 -9.59 -4.21 8.81
N ALA A 40 -10.28 -5.20 8.25
CA ALA A 40 -10.29 -6.56 8.78
C ALA A 40 -8.89 -7.17 8.79
N ARG A 41 -8.14 -7.04 7.69
CA ARG A 41 -6.74 -7.53 7.59
C ARG A 41 -5.81 -6.86 8.60
N LEU A 42 -5.97 -5.56 8.84
CA LEU A 42 -5.18 -4.85 9.86
C LEU A 42 -5.51 -5.31 11.27
N LEU A 43 -6.80 -5.54 11.56
CA LEU A 43 -7.21 -6.07 12.86
C LEU A 43 -6.65 -7.48 13.09
N GLU A 44 -6.63 -8.33 12.06
CA GLU A 44 -6.02 -9.66 12.10
C GLU A 44 -4.50 -9.60 12.37
N SER A 45 -3.81 -8.56 11.87
CA SER A 45 -2.39 -8.33 12.20
C SER A 45 -2.16 -7.64 13.55
N GLY A 46 -3.21 -7.27 14.28
CA GLY A 46 -3.12 -6.55 15.55
C GLY A 46 -2.78 -5.06 15.39
N GLU A 47 -2.92 -4.51 14.18
CA GLU A 47 -2.57 -3.14 13.83
C GLU A 47 -3.83 -2.29 13.60
N ALA A 48 -3.70 -0.98 13.80
CA ALA A 48 -4.78 -0.03 13.56
C ALA A 48 -4.24 1.28 12.96
N PHE A 49 -5.03 1.92 12.10
CA PHE A 49 -4.67 3.22 11.54
C PHE A 49 -4.92 4.34 12.56
N LEU A 50 -3.88 5.14 12.82
CA LEU A 50 -3.98 6.41 13.50
C LEU A 50 -3.90 7.54 12.48
N THR A 51 -4.99 8.28 12.28
CA THR A 51 -5.00 9.47 11.42
C THR A 51 -4.87 10.72 12.29
N VAL A 52 -3.79 11.47 12.11
CA VAL A 52 -3.47 12.67 12.90
C VAL A 52 -3.13 13.83 11.98
N ARG A 53 -3.54 15.04 12.38
CA ARG A 53 -3.14 16.29 11.75
C ARG A 53 -1.92 16.83 12.49
N LEU A 54 -0.79 16.96 11.80
CA LEU A 54 0.48 17.43 12.36
C LEU A 54 0.95 18.69 11.63
N PRO A 55 1.74 19.56 12.29
CA PRO A 55 2.44 20.65 11.63
C PRO A 55 3.42 20.12 10.58
N VAL A 56 3.61 20.87 9.49
CA VAL A 56 4.49 20.49 8.37
C VAL A 56 5.93 20.27 8.83
N GLU A 57 6.41 21.12 9.74
CA GLU A 57 7.76 21.04 10.30
C GLU A 57 8.05 19.69 10.97
N VAL A 58 7.06 19.12 11.67
CA VAL A 58 7.18 17.82 12.33
C VAL A 58 7.27 16.70 11.29
N ILE A 59 6.49 16.80 10.21
CA ILE A 59 6.52 15.82 9.12
C ILE A 59 7.89 15.83 8.43
N ASP A 60 8.44 17.01 8.19
CA ASP A 60 9.77 17.15 7.59
C ASP A 60 10.87 16.64 8.52
N GLY A 61 10.74 16.86 9.84
CA GLY A 61 11.61 16.24 10.84
C GLY A 61 11.59 14.71 10.78
N VAL A 62 10.40 14.10 10.69
CA VAL A 62 10.26 12.63 10.57
C VAL A 62 10.89 12.11 9.28
N ARG A 63 10.71 12.82 8.16
CA ARG A 63 11.32 12.45 6.86
C ARG A 63 12.85 12.46 6.92
N LYS A 64 13.45 13.52 7.47
CA LYS A 64 14.91 13.60 7.67
C LYS A 64 15.42 12.49 8.59
N PHE A 65 14.66 12.18 9.64
CA PHE A 65 15.04 11.10 10.56
C PHE A 65 14.99 9.71 9.91
N ARG A 66 14.08 9.50 8.96
CA ARG A 66 14.03 8.29 8.13
C ARG A 66 15.29 8.14 7.29
N GLU A 67 15.74 9.21 6.63
CA GLU A 67 16.96 9.19 5.80
C GLU A 67 18.21 8.86 6.61
N PHE A 68 18.24 9.22 7.90
CA PHE A 68 19.40 8.97 8.76
C PHE A 68 19.43 7.56 9.37
N LYS A 69 18.28 6.93 9.61
CA LYS A 69 18.19 5.67 10.37
C LYS A 69 17.72 4.45 9.57
N ASP A 70 17.42 4.60 8.28
CA ASP A 70 16.83 3.54 7.44
C ASP A 70 15.59 2.88 8.06
N LEU A 71 14.80 3.66 8.82
CA LEU A 71 13.57 3.19 9.47
C LEU A 71 12.35 3.60 8.66
N THR A 72 11.28 2.80 8.75
CA THR A 72 9.98 3.22 8.20
C THR A 72 9.33 4.28 9.10
N ASN A 73 8.49 5.14 8.52
CA ASN A 73 7.78 6.17 9.29
C ASN A 73 6.97 5.56 10.44
N ASP A 74 6.37 4.40 10.20
CA ASP A 74 5.55 3.69 11.18
C ASP A 74 6.39 3.27 12.39
N GLN A 75 7.59 2.72 12.16
CA GLN A 75 8.53 2.34 13.22
C GLN A 75 9.02 3.55 14.03
N ILE A 76 9.24 4.70 13.36
CA ILE A 76 9.66 5.94 14.02
C ILE A 76 8.54 6.42 14.96
N ILE A 77 7.31 6.49 14.45
CA ILE A 77 6.15 6.94 15.21
C ILE A 77 5.84 5.98 16.36
N GLU A 78 5.86 4.67 16.11
CA GLU A 78 5.65 3.65 17.13
C GLU A 78 6.68 3.78 18.26
N ARG A 79 7.97 3.92 17.92
CA ARG A 79 9.03 4.08 18.92
C ARG A 79 8.84 5.33 19.76
N LEU A 80 8.49 6.45 19.15
CA LEU A 80 8.21 7.70 19.86
C LEU A 80 7.01 7.55 20.80
N LEU A 81 5.92 6.94 20.32
CA LEU A 81 4.72 6.71 21.13
C LEU A 81 5.00 5.75 22.29
N ARG A 82 5.72 4.65 22.07
CA ARG A 82 6.13 3.72 23.14
C ARG A 82 7.01 4.42 24.17
N GLN A 83 7.95 5.25 23.74
CA GLN A 83 8.84 5.98 24.64
C GLN A 83 8.09 7.02 25.50
N GLN A 84 7.01 7.62 25.00
CA GLN A 84 6.23 8.61 25.76
C GLN A 84 5.13 7.97 26.62
N LEU A 85 4.43 6.95 26.09
CA LEU A 85 3.24 6.36 26.72
C LEU A 85 3.54 5.16 27.60
N LEU A 86 4.54 4.34 27.24
CA LEU A 86 4.85 3.08 27.93
C LEU A 86 6.14 3.15 28.76
N ARG A 87 6.74 4.34 28.88
CA ARG A 87 7.85 4.53 29.81
C ARG A 87 7.28 4.37 31.22
N LYS A 88 7.57 3.22 31.84
CA LYS A 88 7.35 3.02 33.28
C LYS A 88 7.95 4.22 34.00
N ARG A 89 7.10 4.97 34.70
CA ARG A 89 7.56 5.87 35.76
C ARG A 89 8.27 5.06 36.83
#